data_AF-A0A2N9NFD7-F1
#
_entry.id   AF-A0A2N9NFD7-F1
#
_cell.length_a   1.000
_cell.length_b   1.000
_cell.length_c   1.000
_cell.angle_alpha   90.00
_cell.angle_beta   90.00
_cell.angle_gamma   90.00
#
_symmetry.space_group_name_H-M   'P 1'
#
loop_
_entity.id
_entity.type
_entity.pdbx_description
1 polymer ?
#
loop_
_entity_poly.entity_id
_entity_poly.type
_entity_poly.pdbx_seq_one_letter_code
_entity_poly.pdbx_strand_id
1 'polypeptide(L)'
;MNRKAKAPDERDLWKPRNAEDAKWLKLSSRGDFVGLRCLRAAQLRRKRRLAKSERHFLKEFESDERRILRDPQALMVKGFETVNRGLVILETIIHEKRLQNLSEREDATLYETVSLLSAVASRLRDDIIRHAEDGMPWACQAVFRDGKALASAFSRLAIAYPQHFQDYAEQSLTMPSLRARNPAFTCDAEAIIRAIHLAEKHHASNLHDNRTRIGALCHQLVAEIVDLLVACRVEARESGRTDSKWFNLPDLKGNAKAWWKAELKKRIDREFDKMKTNPCRNPALWEELEKASDYGTDSAKRAALEKYCFNKLEQIAGKPPPAISVR
;
A
#
# COMPACT_ATOMS: atom_id res chain seq x y z
N MET A 1 43.68 -13.37 -8.25
CA MET A 1 42.44 -14.16 -8.45
C MET A 1 41.27 -13.42 -7.80
N ASN A 2 40.58 -12.57 -8.57
CA ASN A 2 39.44 -11.79 -8.11
C ASN A 2 38.16 -12.65 -8.08
N ARG A 3 37.74 -13.10 -6.89
CA ARG A 3 36.39 -13.61 -6.68
C ARG A 3 35.43 -12.42 -6.67
N LYS A 4 34.82 -12.12 -7.82
CA LYS A 4 33.62 -11.27 -7.87
C LYS A 4 32.55 -11.96 -7.03
N ALA A 5 32.20 -11.37 -5.89
CA ALA A 5 31.02 -11.76 -5.14
C ALA A 5 29.80 -11.58 -6.05
N LYS A 6 29.15 -12.69 -6.41
CA LYS A 6 27.87 -12.69 -7.09
C LYS A 6 26.88 -12.01 -6.15
N ALA A 7 26.24 -10.92 -6.60
CA ALA A 7 25.12 -10.34 -5.87
C ALA A 7 24.10 -11.46 -5.60
N PRO A 8 23.54 -11.56 -4.37
CA PRO A 8 22.56 -12.59 -4.07
C PRO A 8 21.37 -12.40 -5.02
N ASP A 9 21.13 -13.43 -5.82
CA ASP A 9 19.96 -13.55 -6.69
C ASP A 9 18.73 -13.40 -5.77
N GLU A 10 17.77 -12.52 -6.10
CA GLU A 10 16.50 -12.33 -5.37
C GLU A 10 15.63 -13.62 -5.31
N ARG A 11 16.18 -14.75 -5.74
CA ARG A 11 15.65 -16.12 -5.54
C ARG A 11 15.80 -16.63 -4.11
N ASP A 12 16.48 -15.93 -3.21
CA ASP A 12 16.43 -16.20 -1.76
C ASP A 12 15.16 -15.62 -1.10
N LEU A 13 14.01 -15.89 -1.71
CA LEU A 13 12.73 -15.81 -1.01
C LEU A 13 12.76 -16.89 0.07
N TRP A 14 13.09 -16.48 1.30
CA TRP A 14 13.04 -17.33 2.47
C TRP A 14 11.71 -18.09 2.49
N LYS A 15 11.79 -19.42 2.34
CA LYS A 15 10.63 -20.30 2.43
C LYS A 15 10.44 -20.69 3.89
N PRO A 16 9.20 -20.69 4.40
CA PRO A 16 8.92 -21.18 5.74
C PRO A 16 9.47 -22.59 5.94
N ARG A 17 10.28 -22.81 6.99
CA ARG A 17 10.84 -24.14 7.27
C ARG A 17 9.88 -25.00 8.10
N ASN A 18 8.89 -24.39 8.73
CA ASN A 18 7.89 -25.05 9.57
C ASN A 18 6.60 -24.20 9.64
N ALA A 19 5.60 -24.71 10.35
CA ALA A 19 4.31 -24.04 10.53
C ALA A 19 4.41 -22.69 11.25
N GLU A 20 5.41 -22.49 12.12
CA GLU A 20 5.60 -21.23 12.84
C GLU A 20 6.23 -20.17 11.97
N ASP A 21 7.22 -20.55 11.17
CA ASP A 21 7.82 -19.72 10.13
C ASP A 21 6.73 -19.28 9.13
N ALA A 22 5.78 -20.16 8.81
CA ALA A 22 4.65 -19.85 7.92
C ALA A 22 3.65 -18.89 8.59
N LYS A 23 3.38 -19.09 9.89
CA LYS A 23 2.53 -18.21 10.69
C LYS A 23 3.17 -16.83 10.86
N TRP A 24 4.48 -16.76 11.10
CA TRP A 24 5.23 -15.51 11.16
C TRP A 24 5.13 -14.75 9.85
N LEU A 25 5.34 -15.44 8.71
CA LEU A 25 5.24 -14.82 7.38
C LEU A 25 3.84 -14.26 7.13
N LYS A 26 2.79 -15.02 7.49
CA LYS A 26 1.39 -14.56 7.37
C LYS A 26 1.13 -13.30 8.20
N LEU A 27 1.51 -13.30 9.47
CA LEU A 27 1.31 -12.17 10.38
C LEU A 27 2.10 -10.93 9.94
N SER A 28 3.37 -11.12 9.56
CA SER A 28 4.24 -10.07 9.03
C SER A 28 3.67 -9.46 7.75
N SER A 29 3.17 -10.28 6.83
CA SER A 29 2.57 -9.80 5.58
C SER A 29 1.28 -8.99 5.75
N ARG A 30 0.61 -9.12 6.91
CA ARG A 30 -0.60 -8.36 7.28
C ARG A 30 -0.29 -7.19 8.23
N GLY A 31 0.98 -6.95 8.55
CA GLY A 31 1.38 -5.95 9.55
C GLY A 31 0.85 -6.22 10.96
N ASP A 32 0.50 -7.48 11.30
CA ASP A 32 -0.08 -7.83 12.59
C ASP A 32 0.99 -7.93 13.69
N PHE A 33 1.42 -6.78 14.18
CA PHE A 33 2.46 -6.68 15.22
C PHE A 33 2.03 -7.30 16.55
N VAL A 34 0.74 -7.25 16.89
CA VAL A 34 0.21 -7.88 18.11
C VAL A 34 0.27 -9.40 17.97
N GLY A 35 -0.20 -9.94 16.85
CA GLY A 35 -0.09 -11.36 16.52
C GLY A 35 1.35 -11.86 16.51
N LEU A 36 2.29 -11.06 15.97
CA LEU A 36 3.73 -11.36 16.03
C LEU A 36 4.27 -11.42 17.47
N ARG A 37 3.85 -10.48 18.34
CA ARG A 37 4.20 -10.53 19.77
C ARG A 37 3.65 -11.79 20.45
N CYS A 38 2.39 -12.15 20.17
CA CYS A 38 1.77 -13.37 20.69
C CYS A 38 2.49 -14.63 20.20
N LEU A 39 2.87 -14.70 18.93
CA LEU A 39 3.64 -15.81 18.37
C LEU A 39 5.00 -15.94 19.07
N ARG A 40 5.72 -14.83 19.25
CA ARG A 40 7.00 -14.80 19.98
C ARG A 40 6.85 -15.29 21.42
N ALA A 41 5.83 -14.84 22.14
CA ALA A 41 5.56 -15.30 23.50
C ALA A 41 5.32 -16.82 23.53
N ALA A 42 4.50 -17.35 22.62
CA ALA A 42 4.24 -18.79 22.52
C ALA A 42 5.50 -19.61 22.19
N GLN A 43 6.42 -19.08 21.38
CA GLN A 43 7.72 -19.70 21.11
C GLN A 43 8.61 -19.75 22.35
N LEU A 44 8.73 -18.62 23.06
CA LEU A 44 9.57 -18.54 24.25
C LEU A 44 9.03 -19.43 25.38
N ARG A 45 7.72 -19.56 25.56
CA ARG A 45 7.11 -20.48 26.55
C ARG A 45 7.51 -21.95 26.36
N ARG A 46 7.83 -22.37 25.13
CA ARG A 46 8.24 -23.75 24.80
C ARG A 46 9.76 -23.96 24.85
N LYS A 47 10.54 -22.89 24.94
CA LYS A 47 12.00 -22.95 24.93
C LYS A 47 12.53 -23.38 26.29
N ARG A 48 13.31 -24.47 26.34
CA ARG A 48 13.86 -25.04 27.60
C ARG A 48 14.81 -24.10 28.36
N ARG A 49 15.55 -23.24 27.66
CA ARG A 49 16.50 -22.28 28.25
C ARG A 49 16.31 -20.91 27.61
N LEU A 50 15.99 -19.91 28.44
CA LEU A 50 15.73 -18.55 28.01
C LEU A 50 16.92 -17.63 28.36
N ALA A 51 17.32 -16.80 27.38
CA ALA A 51 18.24 -15.70 27.61
C ALA A 51 17.62 -14.65 28.56
N LYS A 52 18.44 -13.77 29.13
CA LYS A 52 17.97 -12.72 30.07
C LYS A 52 16.92 -11.80 29.43
N SER A 53 17.15 -11.36 28.19
CA SER A 53 16.22 -10.52 27.43
C SER A 53 14.90 -11.24 27.10
N GLU A 54 14.95 -12.53 26.80
CA GLU A 54 13.75 -13.36 26.53
C GLU A 54 12.90 -13.56 27.79
N ARG A 55 13.54 -13.77 28.94
CA ARG A 55 12.85 -13.82 30.24
C ARG A 55 12.18 -12.49 30.58
N HIS A 56 12.87 -11.38 30.30
CA HIS A 56 12.31 -10.04 30.52
C HIS A 56 11.07 -9.80 29.65
N PHE A 57 11.17 -10.09 28.34
CA PHE A 57 10.04 -9.99 27.41
C PHE A 57 8.84 -10.83 27.85
N LEU A 58 9.04 -12.10 28.22
CA LEU A 58 7.92 -12.95 28.66
C LEU A 58 7.28 -12.41 29.94
N LYS A 59 8.07 -11.95 30.91
CA LYS A 59 7.57 -11.37 32.15
C LYS A 59 6.71 -10.13 31.89
N GLU A 60 7.15 -9.26 30.98
CA GLU A 60 6.40 -8.07 30.57
C GLU A 60 5.10 -8.47 29.85
N PHE A 61 5.18 -9.36 28.86
CA PHE A 61 4.03 -9.85 28.10
C PHE A 61 2.97 -10.50 29.02
N GLU A 62 3.37 -11.38 29.94
CA GLU A 62 2.47 -12.04 30.88
C GLU A 62 1.92 -11.09 31.95
N SER A 63 2.65 -10.03 32.27
CA SER A 63 2.15 -8.96 33.14
C SER A 63 1.04 -8.19 32.42
N ASP A 64 1.24 -7.82 31.15
CA ASP A 64 0.23 -7.13 30.36
C ASP A 64 -1.00 -8.01 30.11
N GLU A 65 -0.80 -9.28 29.74
CA GLU A 65 -1.89 -10.25 29.54
C GLU A 65 -2.74 -10.40 30.81
N ARG A 66 -2.12 -10.53 31.98
CA ARG A 66 -2.84 -10.58 33.26
C ARG A 66 -3.61 -9.30 33.56
N ARG A 67 -3.05 -8.14 33.23
CA ARG A 67 -3.74 -6.86 33.43
C ARG A 67 -4.95 -6.73 32.49
N ILE A 68 -4.81 -7.15 31.23
CA ILE A 68 -5.89 -7.19 30.23
C ILE A 68 -7.02 -8.09 30.67
N LEU A 69 -6.71 -9.29 31.18
CA LEU A 69 -7.73 -10.22 31.64
C LEU A 69 -8.40 -9.78 32.95
N ARG A 70 -7.66 -9.08 33.83
CA ARG A 70 -8.18 -8.62 35.12
C ARG A 70 -9.14 -7.44 35.01
N ASP A 71 -8.75 -6.42 34.25
CA ASP A 71 -9.52 -5.18 34.09
C ASP A 71 -9.25 -4.54 32.72
N PRO A 72 -9.91 -5.04 31.66
CA PRO A 72 -9.71 -4.53 30.31
C PRO A 72 -10.20 -3.08 30.18
N GLN A 73 -11.22 -2.68 30.94
CA GLN A 73 -11.80 -1.35 30.88
C GLN A 73 -10.82 -0.29 31.40
N ALA A 74 -10.23 -0.50 32.58
CA ALA A 74 -9.26 0.43 33.13
C ALA A 74 -8.02 0.57 32.23
N LEU A 75 -7.58 -0.53 31.60
CA LEU A 75 -6.49 -0.47 30.64
C LEU A 75 -6.86 0.28 29.36
N MET A 76 -8.06 0.08 28.85
CA MET A 76 -8.56 0.81 27.68
C MET A 76 -8.58 2.31 27.95
N VAL A 77 -9.10 2.73 29.11
CA VAL A 77 -9.11 4.15 29.53
C VAL A 77 -7.69 4.71 29.62
N LYS A 78 -6.79 4.00 30.31
CA LYS A 78 -5.38 4.43 30.42
C LYS A 78 -4.69 4.51 29.06
N GLY A 79 -4.97 3.54 28.18
CA GLY A 79 -4.44 3.52 26.81
C GLY A 79 -4.92 4.72 26.01
N PHE A 80 -6.23 5.00 26.07
CA PHE A 80 -6.85 6.15 25.42
C PHE A 80 -6.25 7.48 25.92
N GLU A 81 -6.14 7.67 27.22
CA GLU A 81 -5.54 8.87 27.82
C GLU A 81 -4.09 9.08 27.35
N THR A 82 -3.31 8.00 27.28
CA THR A 82 -1.90 8.05 26.85
C THR A 82 -1.80 8.47 25.38
N VAL A 83 -2.62 7.87 24.51
CA VAL A 83 -2.67 8.23 23.09
C VAL A 83 -3.12 9.68 22.93
N ASN A 84 -4.21 10.07 23.59
CA ASN A 84 -4.76 11.42 23.51
C ASN A 84 -3.75 12.49 23.97
N ARG A 85 -3.04 12.24 25.07
CA ARG A 85 -1.97 13.13 25.54
C ARG A 85 -0.86 13.27 24.51
N GLY A 86 -0.46 12.17 23.87
CA GLY A 86 0.53 12.19 22.80
C GLY A 86 0.08 13.05 21.60
N LEU A 87 -1.17 12.87 21.16
CA LEU A 87 -1.76 13.66 20.07
C LEU A 87 -1.80 15.14 20.39
N VAL A 88 -2.25 15.51 21.60
CA VAL A 88 -2.29 16.92 22.05
C VAL A 88 -0.90 17.56 22.04
N ILE A 89 0.15 16.83 22.45
CA ILE A 89 1.52 17.34 22.40
C ILE A 89 1.95 17.61 20.95
N LEU A 90 1.72 16.67 20.03
CA LEU A 90 2.06 16.84 18.61
C LEU A 90 1.32 18.03 18.00
N GLU A 91 0.02 18.15 18.26
CA GLU A 91 -0.80 19.27 17.77
C GLU A 91 -0.34 20.62 18.35
N THR A 92 0.05 20.64 19.62
CA THR A 92 0.59 21.86 20.27
C THR A 92 1.89 22.29 19.59
N ILE A 93 2.80 21.36 19.30
CA ILE A 93 4.04 21.67 18.57
C ILE A 93 3.73 22.26 17.19
N ILE A 94 2.80 21.65 16.45
CA ILE A 94 2.38 22.17 15.13
C ILE A 94 1.81 23.59 15.26
N HIS A 95 0.97 23.82 16.27
CA HIS A 95 0.37 25.12 16.52
C HIS A 95 1.42 26.19 16.80
N GLU A 96 2.32 25.95 17.76
CA GLU A 96 3.39 26.88 18.14
C GLU A 96 4.33 27.20 16.97
N LYS A 97 4.68 26.19 16.16
CA LYS A 97 5.54 26.38 14.98
C LYS A 97 4.85 27.20 13.88
N ARG A 98 3.54 27.01 13.70
CA ARG A 98 2.74 27.82 12.76
C ARG A 98 2.63 29.27 13.21
N LEU A 99 2.49 29.54 14.51
CA LEU A 99 2.50 30.91 15.05
C LEU A 99 3.82 31.66 14.78
N GLN A 100 4.91 30.91 14.63
CA GLN A 100 6.22 31.46 14.25
C GLN A 100 6.38 31.67 12.74
N ASN A 101 5.33 31.41 11.94
CA ASN A 101 5.33 31.45 10.47
C ASN A 101 6.42 30.57 9.82
N LEU A 102 6.82 29.48 10.49
CA LEU A 102 7.79 28.53 9.95
C LEU A 102 7.07 27.53 9.03
N SER A 103 7.62 27.29 7.83
CA SER A 103 7.10 26.24 6.94
C SER A 103 7.65 24.86 7.30
N GLU A 104 6.94 23.81 6.90
CA GLU A 104 7.38 22.40 7.06
C GLU A 104 8.71 22.12 6.35
N ARG A 105 9.08 22.91 5.33
CA ARG A 105 10.35 22.76 4.60
C ARG A 105 11.53 23.39 5.32
N GLU A 106 11.27 24.33 6.23
CA GLU A 106 12.29 25.14 6.91
C GLU A 106 12.51 24.68 8.36
N ASP A 107 11.54 24.01 8.97
CA ASP A 107 11.63 23.52 10.35
C ASP A 107 11.52 21.98 10.41
N ALA A 108 12.66 21.35 10.71
CA ALA A 108 12.75 19.89 10.82
C ALA A 108 11.83 19.32 11.90
N THR A 109 11.63 20.04 13.03
CA THR A 109 10.74 19.60 14.10
C THR A 109 9.29 19.58 13.66
N LEU A 110 8.84 20.59 12.92
CA LEU A 110 7.49 20.64 12.36
C LEU A 110 7.27 19.51 11.35
N TYR A 111 8.22 19.29 10.43
CA TYR A 111 8.16 18.17 9.48
C TYR A 111 8.09 16.81 10.18
N GLU A 112 8.97 16.58 11.17
CA GLU A 112 8.99 15.34 11.94
C GLU A 112 7.68 15.14 12.69
N THR A 113 7.14 16.19 13.31
CA THR A 113 5.88 16.14 14.07
C THR A 113 4.69 15.76 13.18
N VAL A 114 4.57 16.39 12.00
CA VAL A 114 3.54 16.07 11.00
C VAL A 114 3.72 14.64 10.48
N SER A 115 4.96 14.22 10.24
CA SER A 115 5.30 12.87 9.82
C SER A 115 4.92 11.81 10.87
N LEU A 116 5.19 12.08 12.16
CA LEU A 116 4.80 11.21 13.27
C LEU A 116 3.27 11.09 13.37
N LEU A 117 2.55 12.21 13.29
CA LEU A 117 1.08 12.21 13.33
C LEU A 117 0.50 11.38 12.17
N SER A 118 1.03 11.57 10.95
CA SER A 118 0.65 10.81 9.76
C SER A 118 0.94 9.30 9.91
N ALA A 119 2.09 8.95 10.48
CA ALA A 119 2.47 7.56 10.73
C ALA A 119 1.55 6.88 11.76
N VAL A 120 1.19 7.58 12.84
CA VAL A 120 0.23 7.07 13.84
C VAL A 120 -1.15 6.86 13.22
N ALA A 121 -1.64 7.85 12.45
CA ALA A 121 -2.94 7.76 11.79
C ALA A 121 -2.99 6.60 10.76
N SER A 122 -1.91 6.39 10.02
CA SER A 122 -1.79 5.28 9.07
C SER A 122 -1.83 3.92 9.78
N ARG A 123 -1.06 3.75 10.87
CA ARG A 123 -1.05 2.48 11.63
C ARG A 123 -2.41 2.13 12.22
N LEU A 124 -3.10 3.11 12.82
CA LEU A 124 -4.44 2.87 13.38
C LEU A 124 -5.45 2.49 12.29
N ARG A 125 -5.35 3.11 11.11
CA ARG A 125 -6.20 2.78 9.96
C ARG A 125 -5.94 1.37 9.45
N ASP A 126 -4.68 0.96 9.35
CA ASP A 126 -4.29 -0.38 8.93
C ASP A 126 -4.84 -1.45 9.91
N ASP A 127 -4.80 -1.18 11.22
CA ASP A 127 -5.42 -2.04 12.24
C ASP A 127 -6.95 -2.13 12.06
N ILE A 128 -7.63 -1.00 11.81
CA ILE A 128 -9.09 -0.98 11.53
C ILE A 128 -9.42 -1.78 10.26
N ILE A 129 -8.64 -1.61 9.18
CA ILE A 129 -8.83 -2.36 7.94
C ILE A 129 -8.67 -3.86 8.20
N ARG A 130 -7.64 -4.26 8.96
CA ARG A 130 -7.43 -5.68 9.33
C ARG A 130 -8.64 -6.25 10.08
N HIS A 131 -9.20 -5.50 11.03
CA HIS A 131 -10.40 -5.91 11.74
C HIS A 131 -11.63 -6.00 10.84
N ALA A 132 -11.75 -5.13 9.84
CA ALA A 132 -12.80 -5.21 8.82
C ALA A 132 -12.64 -6.47 7.95
N GLU A 133 -11.41 -6.78 7.51
CA GLU A 133 -11.09 -8.02 6.78
C GLU A 133 -11.39 -9.29 7.60
N ASP A 134 -11.19 -9.22 8.92
CA ASP A 134 -11.53 -10.30 9.85
C ASP A 134 -13.05 -10.40 10.13
N GLY A 135 -13.86 -9.55 9.48
CA GLY A 135 -15.32 -9.62 9.49
C GLY A 135 -16.01 -8.80 10.59
N MET A 136 -15.30 -7.87 11.27
CA MET A 136 -15.90 -7.03 12.30
C MET A 136 -16.79 -5.93 11.68
N PRO A 137 -18.13 -5.95 11.88
CA PRO A 137 -19.03 -5.02 11.19
C PRO A 137 -18.77 -3.55 11.52
N TRP A 138 -18.43 -3.25 12.77
CA TRP A 138 -18.09 -1.89 13.21
C TRP A 138 -16.82 -1.36 12.53
N ALA A 139 -15.83 -2.22 12.30
CA ALA A 139 -14.63 -1.83 11.57
C ALA A 139 -14.96 -1.53 10.10
N CYS A 140 -15.83 -2.32 9.46
CA CYS A 140 -16.33 -2.02 8.11
C CYS A 140 -17.04 -0.65 8.03
N GLN A 141 -17.87 -0.33 9.03
CA GLN A 141 -18.53 0.99 9.11
C GLN A 141 -17.52 2.13 9.30
N ALA A 142 -16.50 1.93 10.14
CA ALA A 142 -15.43 2.91 10.33
C ALA A 142 -14.66 3.16 9.02
N VAL A 143 -14.25 2.10 8.32
CA VAL A 143 -13.60 2.19 7.00
C VAL A 143 -14.46 2.97 6.01
N PHE A 144 -15.76 2.68 5.94
CA PHE A 144 -16.67 3.39 5.04
C PHE A 144 -16.77 4.88 5.37
N ARG A 145 -16.97 5.22 6.65
CA ARG A 145 -17.07 6.62 7.12
C ARG A 145 -15.79 7.39 6.84
N ASP A 146 -14.64 6.81 7.18
CA ASP A 146 -13.35 7.45 7.04
C ASP A 146 -12.97 7.59 5.56
N GLY A 147 -13.29 6.58 4.74
CA GLY A 147 -13.16 6.67 3.28
C GLY A 147 -13.98 7.80 2.67
N LYS A 148 -15.23 7.98 3.11
CA LYS A 148 -16.08 9.11 2.68
C LYS A 148 -15.49 10.46 3.11
N ALA A 149 -15.01 10.57 4.34
CA ALA A 149 -14.42 11.80 4.86
C ALA A 149 -13.12 12.17 4.12
N LEU A 150 -12.23 11.20 3.89
CA LEU A 150 -10.97 11.40 3.18
C LEU A 150 -11.19 11.75 1.71
N ALA A 151 -12.11 11.07 1.01
CA ALA A 151 -12.46 11.41 -0.36
C ALA A 151 -13.02 12.84 -0.46
N SER A 152 -13.91 13.23 0.46
CA SER A 152 -14.46 14.59 0.51
C SER A 152 -13.39 15.65 0.82
N ALA A 153 -12.46 15.36 1.74
CA ALA A 153 -11.37 16.26 2.08
C ALA A 153 -10.41 16.42 0.88
N PHE A 154 -10.05 15.31 0.22
CA PHE A 154 -9.24 15.32 -0.99
C PHE A 154 -9.87 16.20 -2.07
N SER A 155 -11.15 16.00 -2.40
CA SER A 155 -11.83 16.82 -3.40
C SER A 155 -11.73 18.31 -3.08
N ARG A 156 -12.09 18.71 -1.85
CA ARG A 156 -12.04 20.11 -1.42
C ARG A 156 -10.64 20.71 -1.49
N LEU A 157 -9.63 19.96 -1.04
CA LEU A 157 -8.24 20.43 -1.02
C LEU A 157 -7.62 20.47 -2.41
N ALA A 158 -7.89 19.48 -3.27
CA ALA A 158 -7.36 19.44 -4.62
C ALA A 158 -7.90 20.57 -5.50
N ILE A 159 -9.12 21.03 -5.25
CA ILE A 159 -9.70 22.21 -5.92
C ILE A 159 -9.05 23.50 -5.41
N ALA A 160 -8.93 23.65 -4.09
CA ALA A 160 -8.43 24.88 -3.49
C ALA A 160 -6.91 25.06 -3.67
N TYR A 161 -6.17 23.95 -3.68
CA TYR A 161 -4.71 23.93 -3.67
C TYR A 161 -4.14 22.84 -4.61
N PRO A 162 -4.46 22.87 -5.92
CA PRO A 162 -4.08 21.80 -6.84
C PRO A 162 -2.56 21.58 -6.91
N GLN A 163 -1.77 22.64 -6.74
CA GLN A 163 -0.30 22.58 -6.79
C GLN A 163 0.29 21.70 -5.67
N HIS A 164 -0.39 21.55 -4.53
CA HIS A 164 0.08 20.68 -3.44
C HIS A 164 -0.02 19.18 -3.80
N PHE A 165 -0.80 18.85 -4.83
CA PHE A 165 -1.02 17.47 -5.26
C PHE A 165 -0.28 17.12 -6.54
N GLN A 166 0.14 18.11 -7.34
CA GLN A 166 0.71 17.90 -8.67
C GLN A 166 1.89 16.93 -8.69
N ASP A 167 2.91 17.16 -7.86
CA ASP A 167 4.13 16.33 -7.86
C ASP A 167 3.85 14.82 -7.69
N TYR A 168 2.89 14.49 -6.82
CA TYR A 168 2.46 13.12 -6.55
C TYR A 168 1.46 12.62 -7.60
N ALA A 169 0.48 13.44 -7.97
CA ALA A 169 -0.60 13.06 -8.87
C ALA A 169 -0.11 12.85 -10.32
N GLU A 170 0.87 13.63 -10.79
CA GLU A 170 1.46 13.47 -12.13
C GLU A 170 2.04 12.08 -12.37
N GLN A 171 2.48 11.42 -11.29
CA GLN A 171 3.07 10.09 -11.31
C GLN A 171 2.05 9.00 -10.94
N SER A 172 0.96 9.37 -10.27
CA SER A 172 -0.02 8.39 -9.80
C SER A 172 -0.97 7.95 -10.91
N LEU A 173 -1.14 6.63 -11.02
CA LEU A 173 -2.08 6.00 -11.95
C LEU A 173 -3.46 5.75 -11.33
N THR A 174 -3.66 6.12 -10.07
CA THR A 174 -4.92 5.96 -9.36
C THR A 174 -5.31 7.23 -8.64
N MET A 175 -6.61 7.41 -8.41
CA MET A 175 -7.15 8.46 -7.57
C MET A 175 -8.20 7.83 -6.64
N PRO A 176 -8.39 8.33 -5.41
CA PRO A 176 -9.54 7.94 -4.59
C PRO A 176 -10.84 8.02 -5.40
N SER A 177 -11.69 6.99 -5.30
CA SER A 177 -12.94 6.92 -6.04
C SER A 177 -13.88 8.08 -5.67
N LEU A 178 -14.01 9.07 -6.54
CA LEU A 178 -14.86 10.26 -6.37
C LEU A 178 -16.30 10.03 -6.86
N ARG A 179 -16.83 8.82 -6.70
CA ARG A 179 -18.15 8.44 -7.27
C ARG A 179 -19.35 9.08 -6.58
N ALA A 180 -19.16 9.83 -5.49
CA ALA A 180 -20.24 10.58 -4.88
C ALA A 180 -20.43 11.91 -5.62
N ARG A 181 -21.49 11.99 -6.45
CA ARG A 181 -22.14 13.29 -6.71
C ARG A 181 -22.65 13.79 -5.36
N ASN A 182 -21.84 14.57 -4.66
CA ASN A 182 -22.28 15.27 -3.47
C ASN A 182 -23.19 16.42 -3.95
N PRO A 183 -24.47 16.47 -3.55
CA PRO A 183 -25.36 17.56 -3.96
C PRO A 183 -24.88 18.95 -3.49
N ALA A 184 -23.99 19.02 -2.50
CA ALA A 184 -23.35 20.26 -2.05
C ALA A 184 -21.98 20.55 -2.72
N PHE A 185 -21.41 19.59 -3.46
CA PHE A 185 -20.10 19.72 -4.12
C PHE A 185 -20.16 19.12 -5.52
N THR A 186 -20.43 19.97 -6.50
CA THR A 186 -20.46 19.65 -7.94
C THR A 186 -19.16 20.03 -8.63
N CYS A 187 -18.01 19.65 -8.08
CA CYS A 187 -16.77 19.73 -8.85
C CYS A 187 -16.57 18.43 -9.62
N ASP A 188 -16.57 18.57 -10.94
CA ASP A 188 -16.36 17.49 -11.88
C ASP A 188 -15.02 16.80 -11.57
N ALA A 189 -15.02 15.49 -11.41
CA ALA A 189 -13.79 14.72 -11.22
C ALA A 189 -12.78 15.00 -12.34
N GLU A 190 -13.27 15.29 -13.56
CA GLU A 190 -12.43 15.72 -14.67
C GLU A 190 -11.72 17.05 -14.42
N ALA A 191 -12.38 18.01 -13.77
CA ALA A 191 -11.77 19.31 -13.47
C ALA A 191 -10.64 19.15 -12.45
N ILE A 192 -10.83 18.30 -11.44
CA ILE A 192 -9.79 17.97 -10.45
C ILE A 192 -8.61 17.24 -11.12
N ILE A 193 -8.90 16.21 -11.93
CA ILE A 193 -7.90 15.44 -12.70
C ILE A 193 -7.02 16.38 -13.52
N ARG A 194 -7.64 17.33 -14.24
CA ARG A 194 -6.92 18.32 -15.04
C ARG A 194 -6.12 19.29 -14.17
N ALA A 195 -6.66 19.75 -13.04
CA ALA A 195 -5.98 20.73 -12.18
C ALA A 195 -4.71 20.18 -11.50
N ILE A 196 -4.75 18.90 -11.08
CA ILE A 196 -3.61 18.25 -10.40
C ILE A 196 -2.70 17.47 -11.37
N HIS A 197 -2.94 17.57 -12.68
CA HIS A 197 -2.18 16.87 -13.72
C HIS A 197 -2.11 15.34 -13.52
N LEU A 198 -3.19 14.70 -13.05
CA LEU A 198 -3.17 13.26 -12.74
C LEU A 198 -2.64 12.44 -13.92
N ALA A 199 -1.65 11.59 -13.65
CA ALA A 199 -1.03 10.69 -14.62
C ALA A 199 -0.44 11.40 -15.85
N GLU A 200 -0.10 12.70 -15.79
CA GLU A 200 0.51 13.40 -16.93
C GLU A 200 1.88 12.82 -17.30
N LYS A 201 2.72 12.49 -16.30
CA LYS A 201 4.03 11.86 -16.53
C LYS A 201 3.92 10.37 -16.90
N HIS A 202 2.80 9.73 -16.58
CA HIS A 202 2.49 8.34 -16.90
C HIS A 202 1.11 8.21 -17.59
N HIS A 203 0.96 8.81 -18.77
CA HIS A 203 -0.34 8.91 -19.46
C HIS A 203 -1.16 7.61 -19.53
N ALA A 204 -2.25 7.55 -18.76
CA ALA A 204 -3.30 6.57 -18.95
C ALA A 204 -4.43 7.18 -19.78
N SER A 205 -4.58 6.75 -21.05
CA SER A 205 -5.53 7.38 -21.97
C SER A 205 -7.01 7.12 -21.65
N ASN A 206 -7.32 6.22 -20.72
CA ASN A 206 -8.68 5.75 -20.42
C ASN A 206 -8.86 5.27 -18.97
N LEU A 207 -8.50 6.10 -17.97
CA LEU A 207 -8.70 5.78 -16.54
C LEU A 207 -10.16 5.43 -16.18
N HIS A 208 -11.13 5.96 -16.94
CA HIS A 208 -12.56 5.75 -16.73
C HIS A 208 -13.12 4.46 -17.37
N ASP A 209 -12.35 3.75 -18.20
CA ASP A 209 -12.84 2.59 -18.97
C ASP A 209 -12.70 1.25 -18.21
N ASN A 210 -13.10 1.29 -16.94
CA ASN A 210 -13.22 0.13 -16.06
C ASN A 210 -14.69 -0.32 -15.99
N ARG A 211 -15.29 -0.61 -17.14
CA ARG A 211 -16.72 -0.97 -17.29
C ARG A 211 -17.08 -2.30 -16.62
N THR A 212 -16.10 -3.19 -16.42
CA THR A 212 -16.30 -4.49 -15.77
C THR A 212 -15.58 -4.53 -14.41
N ARG A 213 -16.15 -5.27 -13.45
CA ARG A 213 -15.58 -5.42 -12.10
C ARG A 213 -14.17 -6.04 -12.14
N ILE A 214 -13.99 -7.10 -12.91
CA ILE A 214 -12.66 -7.70 -13.16
C ILE A 214 -11.67 -6.71 -13.78
N GLY A 215 -12.13 -5.85 -14.71
CA GLY A 215 -11.30 -4.82 -15.32
C GLY A 215 -10.80 -3.79 -14.31
N ALA A 216 -11.67 -3.35 -13.39
CA ALA A 216 -11.32 -2.41 -12.32
C ALA A 216 -10.28 -3.00 -11.36
N LEU A 217 -10.50 -4.26 -10.93
CA LEU A 217 -9.61 -4.96 -10.01
C LEU A 217 -8.23 -5.23 -10.64
N CYS A 218 -8.18 -5.63 -11.91
CA CYS A 218 -6.93 -5.80 -12.64
C CYS A 218 -6.22 -4.46 -12.89
N HIS A 219 -6.97 -3.37 -13.12
CA HIS A 219 -6.37 -2.05 -13.26
C HIS A 219 -5.69 -1.61 -11.95
N GLN A 220 -6.39 -1.76 -10.82
CA GLN A 220 -5.83 -1.46 -9.50
C GLN A 220 -4.56 -2.28 -9.23
N LEU A 221 -4.62 -3.60 -9.46
CA LEU A 221 -3.45 -4.48 -9.29
C LEU A 221 -2.26 -4.05 -10.16
N VAL A 222 -2.50 -3.72 -11.43
CA VAL A 222 -1.43 -3.28 -12.34
C VAL A 222 -0.87 -1.93 -11.91
N ALA A 223 -1.73 -0.98 -11.55
CA ALA A 223 -1.31 0.35 -11.12
C ALA A 223 -0.47 0.29 -9.84
N GLU A 224 -0.89 -0.47 -8.83
CA GLU A 224 -0.12 -0.67 -7.59
C GLU A 224 1.28 -1.25 -7.87
N ILE A 225 1.39 -2.22 -8.77
CA ILE A 225 2.69 -2.78 -9.14
C ILE A 225 3.52 -1.78 -9.92
N VAL A 226 2.94 -1.03 -10.86
CA VAL A 226 3.65 -0.03 -11.65
C VAL A 226 4.14 1.11 -10.77
N ASP A 227 3.31 1.66 -9.89
CA ASP A 227 3.66 2.72 -8.94
C ASP A 227 4.84 2.29 -8.06
N LEU A 228 4.82 1.04 -7.55
CA LEU A 228 5.93 0.47 -6.79
C LEU A 228 7.23 0.42 -7.63
N LEU A 229 7.14 -0.03 -8.88
CA LEU A 229 8.32 -0.14 -9.76
C LEU A 229 8.89 1.23 -10.14
N VAL A 230 8.02 2.22 -10.37
CA VAL A 230 8.42 3.61 -10.62
C VAL A 230 9.12 4.19 -9.39
N ALA A 231 8.55 4.01 -8.19
CA ALA A 231 9.17 4.46 -6.94
C ALA A 231 10.56 3.82 -6.73
N CYS A 232 10.69 2.50 -6.95
CA CYS A 232 12.00 1.83 -6.89
C CYS A 232 12.99 2.35 -7.95
N ARG A 233 12.52 2.73 -9.15
CA ARG A 233 13.36 3.31 -10.21
C ARG A 233 13.85 4.70 -9.83
N VAL A 234 12.98 5.54 -9.26
CA VAL A 234 13.34 6.88 -8.75
C VAL A 234 14.38 6.76 -7.63
N GLU A 235 14.14 5.92 -6.62
CA GLU A 235 15.10 5.69 -5.53
C GLU A 235 16.45 5.18 -6.05
N ALA A 236 16.45 4.25 -7.01
CA ALA A 236 17.68 3.73 -7.61
C ALA A 236 18.47 4.81 -8.38
N ARG A 237 17.78 5.73 -9.05
CA ARG A 237 18.40 6.87 -9.74
C ARG A 237 19.00 7.87 -8.76
N GLU A 238 18.23 8.26 -7.75
CA GLU A 238 18.67 9.22 -6.73
C GLU A 238 19.84 8.68 -5.90
N SER A 239 19.84 7.39 -5.61
CA SER A 239 20.93 6.73 -4.87
C SER A 239 22.11 6.30 -5.75
N GLY A 240 22.12 6.63 -7.05
CA GLY A 240 23.21 6.31 -7.97
C GLY A 240 23.42 4.80 -8.20
N ARG A 241 22.44 3.95 -7.89
CA ARG A 241 22.52 2.49 -8.05
C ARG A 241 22.22 2.09 -9.49
N THR A 242 23.15 2.41 -10.40
CA THR A 242 23.05 2.14 -11.85
C THR A 242 22.98 0.66 -12.20
N ASP A 243 23.47 -0.22 -11.32
CA ASP A 243 23.47 -1.67 -11.51
C ASP A 243 22.12 -2.32 -11.14
N SER A 244 21.18 -1.54 -10.63
CA SER A 244 19.84 -2.01 -10.31
C SER A 244 19.08 -2.37 -11.58
N LYS A 245 18.43 -3.54 -11.61
CA LYS A 245 17.50 -3.93 -12.69
C LYS A 245 16.38 -2.90 -12.91
N TRP A 246 16.08 -2.08 -11.90
CA TRP A 246 15.08 -1.00 -11.96
C TRP A 246 15.58 0.21 -12.74
N PHE A 247 16.90 0.47 -12.71
CA PHE A 247 17.52 1.61 -13.39
C PHE A 247 17.35 1.51 -14.92
N ASN A 248 17.40 0.30 -15.45
CA ASN A 248 17.35 0.00 -16.89
C ASN A 248 15.92 -0.22 -17.44
N LEU A 249 14.87 -0.03 -16.64
CA LEU A 249 13.51 -0.10 -17.17
C LEU A 249 13.28 1.04 -18.18
N PRO A 250 12.74 0.75 -19.38
CA PRO A 250 12.41 1.79 -20.36
C PRO A 250 11.28 2.67 -19.82
N ASP A 251 11.09 3.85 -20.41
CA ASP A 251 9.97 4.69 -20.02
C ASP A 251 8.65 4.01 -20.34
N LEU A 252 7.67 4.11 -19.43
CA LEU A 252 6.41 3.38 -19.55
C LEU A 252 5.61 3.79 -20.80
N LYS A 253 5.66 5.08 -21.17
CA LYS A 253 4.90 5.64 -22.29
C LYS A 253 5.21 4.90 -23.60
N GLY A 254 4.20 4.24 -24.16
CA GLY A 254 4.31 3.45 -25.40
C GLY A 254 5.08 2.14 -25.31
N ASN A 255 5.57 1.73 -24.13
CA ASN A 255 6.44 0.55 -23.95
C ASN A 255 5.81 -0.56 -23.10
N ALA A 256 4.47 -0.68 -23.09
CA ALA A 256 3.74 -1.72 -22.33
C ALA A 256 4.32 -3.14 -22.52
N LYS A 257 4.62 -3.53 -23.76
CA LYS A 257 5.20 -4.86 -24.07
C LYS A 257 6.57 -5.07 -23.41
N ALA A 258 7.40 -4.04 -23.36
CA ALA A 258 8.71 -4.13 -22.72
C ALA A 258 8.57 -4.26 -21.20
N TRP A 259 7.70 -3.46 -20.58
CA TRP A 259 7.36 -3.54 -19.15
C TRP A 259 6.77 -4.89 -18.77
N TRP A 260 5.86 -5.41 -19.58
CA TRP A 260 5.25 -6.72 -19.41
C TRP A 260 6.30 -7.83 -19.36
N LYS A 261 7.19 -7.85 -20.35
CA LYS A 261 8.25 -8.87 -20.47
C LYS A 261 9.33 -8.73 -19.40
N ALA A 262 9.70 -7.51 -19.04
CA ALA A 262 10.78 -7.27 -18.09
C ALA A 262 10.40 -7.74 -16.68
N GLU A 263 9.27 -7.24 -16.16
CA GLU A 263 8.93 -7.40 -14.75
C GLU A 263 7.44 -7.67 -14.49
N LEU A 264 6.52 -7.01 -15.19
CA LEU A 264 5.12 -7.01 -14.77
C LEU A 264 4.49 -8.40 -14.83
N LYS A 265 4.74 -9.17 -15.89
CA LYS A 265 4.22 -10.55 -16.01
C LYS A 265 4.62 -11.41 -14.81
N LYS A 266 5.91 -11.38 -14.43
CA LYS A 266 6.42 -12.19 -13.31
C LYS A 266 5.75 -11.82 -11.98
N ARG A 267 5.42 -10.54 -11.77
CA ARG A 267 4.75 -10.08 -10.56
C ARG A 267 3.26 -10.46 -10.54
N ILE A 268 2.58 -10.36 -11.69
CA ILE A 268 1.21 -10.85 -11.85
C ILE A 268 1.14 -12.37 -11.61
N ASP A 269 2.08 -13.14 -12.18
CA ASP A 269 2.14 -14.59 -11.95
C ASP A 269 2.34 -14.93 -10.47
N ARG A 270 3.21 -14.17 -9.77
CA ARG A 270 3.41 -14.34 -8.32
C ARG A 270 2.15 -14.01 -7.53
N GLU A 271 1.47 -12.91 -7.83
CA GLU A 271 0.21 -12.56 -7.16
C GLU A 271 -0.88 -13.60 -7.45
N PHE A 272 -0.92 -14.16 -8.66
CA PHE A 272 -1.79 -15.30 -8.96
C PHE A 272 -1.51 -16.51 -8.06
N ASP A 273 -0.25 -16.92 -7.93
CA ASP A 273 0.13 -18.08 -7.10
C ASP A 273 -0.20 -17.85 -5.62
N LYS A 274 -0.05 -16.60 -5.15
CA LYS A 274 -0.44 -16.19 -3.80
C LYS A 274 -1.95 -16.24 -3.61
N MET A 275 -2.74 -15.72 -4.56
CA MET A 275 -4.20 -15.78 -4.52
C MET A 275 -4.70 -17.24 -4.59
N LYS A 276 -4.09 -18.08 -5.42
CA LYS A 276 -4.40 -19.51 -5.49
C LYS A 276 -4.19 -20.21 -4.15
N THR A 277 -3.10 -19.89 -3.46
CA THR A 277 -2.79 -20.49 -2.15
C THR A 277 -3.65 -19.91 -1.03
N ASN A 278 -4.05 -18.64 -1.15
CA ASN A 278 -4.87 -17.93 -0.17
C ASN A 278 -5.82 -16.96 -0.89
N PRO A 279 -7.01 -17.41 -1.30
CA PRO A 279 -7.99 -16.57 -2.02
C PRO A 279 -8.38 -15.30 -1.26
N CYS A 280 -8.35 -15.34 0.08
CA CYS A 280 -8.63 -14.18 0.93
C CYS A 280 -7.63 -13.03 0.78
N ARG A 281 -6.52 -13.21 0.06
CA ARG A 281 -5.57 -12.13 -0.24
C ARG A 281 -6.15 -11.09 -1.20
N ASN A 282 -7.00 -11.51 -2.13
CA ASN A 282 -7.77 -10.62 -2.99
C ASN A 282 -9.08 -11.33 -3.39
N PRO A 283 -10.03 -11.42 -2.43
CA PRO A 283 -11.20 -12.28 -2.59
C PRO A 283 -12.08 -11.82 -3.76
N ALA A 284 -12.19 -10.51 -3.97
CA ALA A 284 -12.98 -9.95 -5.06
C ALA A 284 -12.38 -10.28 -6.44
N LEU A 285 -11.05 -10.19 -6.61
CA LEU A 285 -10.42 -10.55 -7.90
C LEU A 285 -10.48 -12.05 -8.14
N TRP A 286 -10.27 -12.85 -7.11
CA TRP A 286 -10.37 -14.31 -7.22
C TRP A 286 -11.78 -14.76 -7.62
N GLU A 287 -12.82 -14.22 -6.97
CA GLU A 287 -14.22 -14.49 -7.28
C GLU A 287 -14.55 -14.11 -8.75
N GLU A 288 -14.07 -12.97 -9.22
CA GLU A 288 -14.30 -12.55 -10.61
C GLU A 288 -13.52 -13.38 -11.63
N LEU A 289 -12.33 -13.88 -11.28
CA LEU A 289 -11.59 -14.84 -12.10
C LEU A 289 -12.30 -16.19 -12.18
N GLU A 290 -12.95 -16.63 -11.11
CA GLU A 290 -13.78 -17.84 -11.10
C GLU A 290 -14.99 -17.71 -12.02
N LYS A 291 -15.62 -16.53 -12.08
CA LYS A 291 -16.74 -16.25 -13.00
C LYS A 291 -16.30 -16.06 -14.45
N ALA A 292 -15.14 -15.43 -14.67
CA ALA A 292 -14.65 -15.10 -16.02
C ALA A 292 -14.11 -16.32 -16.78
N SER A 293 -13.91 -17.45 -16.09
CA SER A 293 -13.59 -18.72 -16.71
C SER A 293 -14.77 -19.67 -16.48
N ASP A 294 -15.48 -20.10 -17.52
CA ASP A 294 -16.63 -21.01 -17.47
C ASP A 294 -16.25 -22.39 -16.87
N TYR A 295 -15.92 -22.49 -15.58
CA TYR A 295 -15.32 -23.64 -14.87
C TYR A 295 -13.80 -23.86 -15.07
N GLY A 296 -13.03 -22.78 -15.26
CA GLY A 296 -11.63 -22.87 -15.69
C GLY A 296 -10.65 -23.50 -14.69
N THR A 297 -9.79 -24.39 -15.24
CA THR A 297 -8.54 -24.82 -14.61
C THR A 297 -7.68 -23.61 -14.18
N ASP A 298 -6.74 -23.81 -13.25
CA ASP A 298 -5.82 -22.73 -12.83
C ASP A 298 -5.10 -22.07 -14.01
N SER A 299 -4.82 -22.84 -15.07
CA SER A 299 -4.23 -22.33 -16.31
C SER A 299 -5.14 -21.31 -17.00
N ALA A 300 -6.45 -21.59 -17.07
CA ALA A 300 -7.42 -20.68 -17.66
C ALA A 300 -7.58 -19.40 -16.84
N LYS A 301 -7.64 -19.50 -15.50
CA LYS A 301 -7.70 -18.34 -14.60
C LYS A 301 -6.44 -17.47 -14.73
N ARG A 302 -5.26 -18.09 -14.79
CA ARG A 302 -3.99 -17.38 -14.99
C ARG A 302 -3.95 -16.67 -16.34
N ALA A 303 -4.34 -17.35 -17.41
CA ALA A 303 -4.38 -16.75 -18.75
C ALA A 303 -5.36 -15.57 -18.81
N ALA A 304 -6.52 -15.68 -18.15
CA ALA A 304 -7.48 -14.58 -18.05
C ALA A 304 -6.88 -13.39 -17.29
N LEU A 305 -6.26 -13.62 -16.12
CA LEU A 305 -5.60 -12.57 -15.35
C LEU A 305 -4.49 -11.89 -16.16
N GLU A 306 -3.60 -12.66 -16.79
CA GLU A 306 -2.54 -12.12 -17.65
C GLU A 306 -3.11 -11.23 -18.75
N LYS A 307 -4.17 -11.69 -19.44
CA LYS A 307 -4.83 -10.95 -20.51
C LYS A 307 -5.41 -9.62 -20.00
N TYR A 308 -6.16 -9.65 -18.91
CA TYR A 308 -6.75 -8.43 -18.35
C TYR A 308 -5.68 -7.45 -17.86
N CYS A 309 -4.67 -7.94 -17.15
CA CYS A 309 -3.59 -7.10 -16.64
C CYS A 309 -2.74 -6.50 -17.77
N PHE A 310 -2.44 -7.27 -18.82
CA PHE A 310 -1.70 -6.75 -19.98
C PHE A 310 -2.50 -5.66 -20.70
N ASN A 311 -3.79 -5.87 -20.93
CA ASN A 311 -4.65 -4.86 -21.53
C ASN A 311 -4.71 -3.57 -20.69
N LYS A 312 -4.73 -3.68 -19.35
CA LYS A 312 -4.66 -2.52 -18.45
C LYS A 312 -3.30 -1.83 -18.47
N LEU A 313 -2.21 -2.58 -18.60
CA LEU A 313 -0.89 -1.99 -18.82
C LEU A 313 -0.83 -1.23 -20.16
N GLU A 314 -1.41 -1.74 -21.24
CA GLU A 314 -1.46 -1.02 -22.52
C GLU A 314 -2.26 0.29 -22.41
N GLN A 315 -3.36 0.29 -21.66
CA GLN A 315 -4.14 1.51 -21.37
C GLN A 315 -3.31 2.53 -20.56
N ILE A 316 -2.55 2.06 -19.58
CA ILE A 316 -1.68 2.86 -18.71
C ILE A 316 -0.44 3.39 -19.45
N ALA A 317 0.14 2.61 -20.36
CA ALA A 317 1.30 3.03 -21.13
C ALA A 317 0.93 4.04 -22.23
N GLY A 318 -0.33 4.05 -22.66
CA GLY A 318 -0.78 4.89 -23.77
C GLY A 318 -0.06 4.58 -25.09
N LYS A 319 -0.25 5.46 -26.07
CA LYS A 319 0.45 5.35 -27.37
C LYS A 319 1.87 5.91 -27.26
N PRO A 320 2.86 5.31 -27.96
CA PRO A 320 4.17 5.94 -28.09
C PRO A 320 4.02 7.32 -28.74
N PRO A 321 4.85 8.31 -28.36
CA PRO A 321 4.88 9.59 -29.05
C PRO A 321 5.12 9.35 -30.55
N PRO A 322 4.48 10.13 -31.45
CA PRO A 322 4.77 10.02 -32.87
C PRO A 322 6.27 10.21 -33.09
N ALA A 323 6.86 9.34 -33.92
CA ALA A 323 8.27 9.45 -34.27
C ALA A 323 8.50 10.87 -34.82
N ILE A 324 9.37 11.64 -34.17
CA ILE A 324 9.82 12.92 -34.72
C ILE A 324 10.54 12.56 -36.01
N SER A 325 9.87 12.74 -37.15
CA SER A 325 10.52 12.72 -38.44
C SER A 325 11.38 13.98 -38.49
N VAL A 326 12.65 13.84 -38.09
CA VAL A 326 13.66 14.82 -38.46
C VAL A 326 13.78 14.70 -39.98
N ARG A 327 13.19 15.67 -40.68
CA ARG A 327 13.43 15.90 -42.11
C ARG A 327 14.64 16.80 -42.25
#